data_AF-A0A087VRA6-F1
#
_entry.id   AF-A0A087VRA6-F1
#
_cell.length_a   1.000
_cell.length_b   1.000
_cell.length_c   1.000
_cell.angle_alpha   90.00
_cell.angle_beta   90.00
_cell.angle_gamma   90.00
#
_symmetry.space_group_name_H-M   'P 1'
#
loop_
_entity.id
_entity.type
_entity.pdbx_description
1 polymer ?
#
loop_
_entity_poly.entity_id
_entity_poly.type
_entity_poly.pdbx_seq_one_letter_code
_entity_poly.pdbx_strand_id
1 'polypeptide(L)'
;ESEEEEDNEMEVEDQDSKEAEKPNIINFDTSLPTSHVYLGSDMEEFHGRTVHDDDSCQVIPVLPHVMVMLIPGQTLPLQLFRPQEVSMVRNLIQKDRTFAVLAYSNAREREAHFGTTAEIYAYREEQEYGIETVKVKAIGRQRFKVLEIRTQSDGIQQAKVQILPERVLPSTMSAVQLQSLSRCHVFPSSKPTAWQDRAIHQWWQKYQKRKFHCASLTSWPPWLYSLYDAETLMERVKRQLHEWDENLKDESLPTNPIDFSYRVAACLPIDDALRIQLLKIGSAVQRLRCELDIMNKCTSLCCKQCQDTEITTKNEIFSLSLCGPMAAYVNPHGYIHETLTVYKASNLNLSGRPSTEHSWFPGYAWTIAQCRICGNHMGWKFTATKKDMSPQKFWGLTRSALLPRIPETEDDSGHDRSPLLCL
;
A
#
# COMPACT_ATOMS: atom_id res chain seq x y z
N GLU A 1 -1.47 -2.15 -56.00
CA GLU A 1 -0.12 -2.75 -55.90
C GLU A 1 0.83 -1.58 -55.94
N SER A 2 1.52 -1.18 -54.89
CA SER A 2 2.18 -1.95 -53.82
C SER A 2 2.44 -0.96 -52.66
N GLU A 3 1.89 -1.25 -51.48
CA GLU A 3 2.62 -1.74 -50.29
C GLU A 3 2.85 -0.59 -49.30
N GLU A 4 1.97 -0.58 -48.31
CA GLU A 4 2.07 0.19 -47.07
C GLU A 4 3.29 -0.36 -46.30
N GLU A 5 4.29 0.48 -46.05
CA GLU A 5 5.40 0.15 -45.16
C GLU A 5 4.87 0.05 -43.73
N GLU A 6 4.79 -1.18 -43.22
CA GLU A 6 4.59 -1.47 -41.80
C GLU A 6 5.75 -0.84 -41.00
N ASP A 7 5.44 0.18 -40.20
CA ASP A 7 6.32 0.74 -39.18
C ASP A 7 6.70 -0.39 -38.19
N ASN A 8 7.89 -0.96 -38.38
CA ASN A 8 8.52 -1.84 -37.39
C ASN A 8 8.81 -1.01 -36.12
N GLU A 9 7.93 -1.11 -35.11
CA GLU A 9 8.21 -0.67 -33.75
C GLU A 9 9.47 -1.38 -33.23
N MET A 10 10.61 -0.69 -33.24
CA MET A 10 11.84 -1.18 -32.63
C MET A 10 11.64 -1.25 -31.11
N GLU A 11 11.44 -2.47 -30.58
CA GLU A 11 11.59 -2.75 -29.16
C GLU A 11 13.04 -2.46 -28.73
N VAL A 12 13.25 -1.38 -27.98
CA VAL A 12 14.58 -1.02 -27.47
C VAL A 12 14.80 -1.75 -26.14
N GLU A 13 15.77 -2.65 -26.11
CA GLU A 13 16.23 -3.29 -24.88
C GLU A 13 16.93 -2.25 -23.99
N ASP A 14 16.39 -1.97 -22.80
CA ASP A 14 17.01 -1.06 -21.84
C ASP A 14 17.32 -1.85 -20.56
N GLN A 15 18.53 -2.40 -20.50
CA GLN A 15 19.07 -2.93 -19.25
C GLN A 15 19.68 -1.77 -18.48
N ASP A 16 19.15 -1.47 -17.29
CA ASP A 16 19.84 -0.59 -16.35
C ASP A 16 21.21 -1.22 -16.04
N SER A 17 22.29 -0.58 -16.49
CA SER A 17 23.65 -1.04 -16.22
C SER A 17 23.86 -1.17 -14.71
N LYS A 18 24.64 -2.18 -14.31
CA LYS A 18 24.96 -2.44 -12.87
C LYS A 18 25.56 -1.20 -12.18
N GLU A 19 26.07 -0.23 -12.93
CA GLU A 19 26.75 0.99 -12.47
C GLU A 19 25.87 2.25 -12.32
N ALA A 20 24.58 2.25 -12.67
CA ALA A 20 23.78 3.46 -12.44
C ALA A 20 23.65 3.74 -10.94
N GLU A 21 24.36 4.75 -10.43
CA GLU A 21 24.35 5.14 -9.01
C GLU A 21 22.98 5.69 -8.62
N LYS A 22 22.50 5.33 -7.43
CA LYS A 22 21.29 5.92 -6.86
C LYS A 22 21.54 7.41 -6.61
N PRO A 23 20.59 8.30 -6.94
CA PRO A 23 20.79 9.72 -6.70
C PRO A 23 20.89 10.00 -5.20
N ASN A 24 21.95 10.71 -4.80
CA ASN A 24 22.17 11.10 -3.41
C ASN A 24 21.12 12.09 -2.88
N ILE A 25 20.42 12.81 -3.77
CA ILE A 25 19.40 13.81 -3.42
C ILE A 25 18.23 13.69 -4.39
N ILE A 26 17.02 13.51 -3.85
CA ILE A 26 15.75 13.60 -4.59
C ILE A 26 15.24 15.04 -4.42
N ASN A 27 14.99 15.73 -5.53
CA ASN A 27 14.45 17.11 -5.51
C ASN A 27 13.01 17.20 -6.01
N PHE A 28 12.39 16.06 -6.31
CA PHE A 28 10.98 15.96 -6.63
C PHE A 28 10.11 16.22 -5.38
N ASP A 29 9.03 16.98 -5.56
CA ASP A 29 8.05 17.22 -4.50
C ASP A 29 7.15 16.00 -4.31
N THR A 30 7.43 15.24 -3.25
CA THR A 30 6.72 14.00 -2.90
C THR A 30 5.26 14.21 -2.51
N SER A 31 4.80 15.45 -2.32
CA SER A 31 3.38 15.76 -2.09
C SER A 31 2.54 15.70 -3.37
N LEU A 32 3.15 15.91 -4.55
CA LEU A 32 2.43 15.98 -5.84
C LEU A 32 1.69 14.69 -6.22
N PRO A 33 2.25 13.48 -6.05
CA PRO A 33 1.52 12.26 -6.41
C PRO A 33 0.32 12.02 -5.50
N THR A 34 0.43 12.39 -4.21
CA THR A 34 -0.67 12.21 -3.23
C THR A 34 -1.86 13.13 -3.47
N SER A 35 -1.64 14.29 -4.10
CA SER A 35 -2.72 15.22 -4.42
C SER A 35 -3.50 14.82 -5.67
N HIS A 36 -3.01 13.86 -6.46
CA HIS A 36 -3.67 13.37 -7.69
C HIS A 36 -4.07 14.49 -8.66
N VAL A 37 -3.16 15.45 -8.91
CA VAL A 37 -3.41 16.64 -9.77
C VAL A 37 -3.86 16.26 -11.18
N TYR A 38 -3.48 15.10 -11.68
CA TYR A 38 -3.91 14.59 -12.99
C TYR A 38 -5.44 14.37 -13.12
N LEU A 39 -6.18 14.37 -12.00
CA LEU A 39 -7.64 14.33 -12.00
C LEU A 39 -8.29 15.72 -12.12
N GLY A 40 -7.50 16.79 -12.03
CA GLY A 40 -7.98 18.18 -11.98
C GLY A 40 -7.78 18.81 -10.59
N SER A 41 -7.62 20.14 -10.57
CA SER A 41 -7.34 20.93 -9.37
C SER A 41 -8.58 21.28 -8.54
N ASP A 42 -9.77 21.25 -9.15
CA ASP A 42 -10.97 21.88 -8.59
C ASP A 42 -12.01 20.84 -8.16
N MET A 43 -11.61 19.93 -7.26
CA MET A 43 -12.56 18.98 -6.66
C MET A 43 -13.24 19.61 -5.45
N GLU A 44 -14.54 19.39 -5.30
CA GLU A 44 -15.28 19.72 -4.08
C GLU A 44 -14.81 18.82 -2.95
N GLU A 45 -14.27 19.42 -1.88
CA GLU A 45 -13.79 18.70 -0.71
C GLU A 45 -14.87 18.60 0.36
N PHE A 46 -14.97 17.42 0.95
CA PHE A 46 -15.92 17.14 2.00
C PHE A 46 -15.23 17.00 3.35
N HIS A 47 -15.80 17.67 4.34
CA HIS A 47 -15.42 17.52 5.74
C HIS A 47 -16.46 16.68 6.50
N GLY A 48 -16.04 16.08 7.61
CA GLY A 48 -16.84 15.10 8.37
C GLY A 48 -16.40 13.66 8.10
N ARG A 49 -16.74 12.77 9.03
CA ARG A 49 -16.39 11.35 8.97
C ARG A 49 -17.60 10.52 9.35
N THR A 50 -17.99 9.59 8.49
CA THR A 50 -18.97 8.55 8.82
C THR A 50 -18.23 7.34 9.37
N VAL A 51 -18.58 6.92 10.59
CA VAL A 51 -18.06 5.70 11.23
C VAL A 51 -19.25 4.95 11.81
N HIS A 52 -19.37 3.68 11.46
CA HIS A 52 -20.41 2.79 11.97
C HIS A 52 -19.96 2.11 13.26
N ASP A 53 -20.92 1.72 14.10
CA ASP A 53 -20.61 0.99 15.33
C ASP A 53 -20.00 -0.38 15.04
N ASP A 54 -19.06 -0.80 15.89
CA ASP A 54 -18.44 -2.12 15.83
C ASP A 54 -19.50 -3.23 15.92
N ASP A 55 -19.28 -4.32 15.16
CA ASP A 55 -20.19 -5.48 15.04
C ASP A 55 -21.58 -5.17 14.46
N SER A 56 -21.89 -3.91 14.12
CA SER A 56 -23.15 -3.54 13.49
C SER A 56 -23.28 -4.13 12.08
N CYS A 57 -24.52 -4.41 11.68
CA CYS A 57 -24.85 -4.87 10.33
C CYS A 57 -25.30 -3.67 9.48
N GLN A 58 -24.59 -3.42 8.38
CA GLN A 58 -24.88 -2.33 7.45
C GLN A 58 -25.20 -2.88 6.06
N VAL A 59 -25.98 -2.13 5.27
CA VAL A 59 -26.19 -2.41 3.84
C VAL A 59 -25.55 -1.28 3.06
N ILE A 60 -24.46 -1.58 2.36
CA ILE A 60 -23.61 -0.58 1.72
C ILE A 60 -23.53 -0.90 0.22
N PRO A 61 -23.70 0.10 -0.68
CA PRO A 61 -23.60 -0.13 -2.11
C PRO A 61 -22.14 -0.42 -2.52
N VAL A 62 -21.97 -1.27 -3.52
CA VAL A 62 -20.67 -1.74 -4.03
C VAL A 62 -20.48 -1.23 -5.46
N LEU A 63 -19.31 -0.65 -5.74
CA LEU A 63 -18.95 -0.29 -7.11
C LEU A 63 -18.51 -1.54 -7.88
N PRO A 64 -19.20 -1.92 -8.98
CA PRO A 64 -19.06 -3.24 -9.60
C PRO A 64 -17.70 -3.50 -10.27
N HIS A 65 -16.96 -2.45 -10.63
CA HIS A 65 -15.71 -2.57 -11.41
C HIS A 65 -14.45 -2.16 -10.64
N VAL A 66 -14.58 -1.92 -9.34
CA VAL A 66 -13.43 -1.64 -8.47
C VAL A 66 -12.82 -2.97 -8.05
N MET A 67 -11.72 -3.35 -8.70
CA MET A 67 -11.00 -4.61 -8.48
C MET A 67 -9.70 -4.39 -7.71
N VAL A 68 -9.77 -3.67 -6.60
CA VAL A 68 -8.61 -3.39 -5.72
C VAL A 68 -8.94 -3.73 -4.27
N MET A 69 -7.92 -4.09 -3.50
CA MET A 69 -8.04 -4.36 -2.07
C MET A 69 -7.66 -3.11 -1.28
N LEU A 70 -8.70 -2.36 -0.91
CA LEU A 70 -8.55 -1.13 -0.14
C LEU A 70 -8.22 -1.43 1.33
N ILE A 71 -7.18 -0.80 1.85
CA ILE A 71 -6.79 -0.86 3.26
C ILE A 71 -7.30 0.40 3.98
N PRO A 72 -7.73 0.33 5.25
CA PRO A 72 -8.05 1.51 6.04
C PRO A 72 -6.96 2.59 5.95
N GLY A 73 -7.33 3.86 5.75
CA GLY A 73 -6.41 4.97 5.57
C GLY A 73 -5.75 5.09 4.18
N GLN A 74 -5.90 4.10 3.29
CA GLN A 74 -5.41 4.17 1.90
C GLN A 74 -6.34 5.06 1.06
N THR A 75 -5.76 5.93 0.24
CA THR A 75 -6.50 6.74 -0.74
C THR A 75 -6.81 5.91 -2.00
N LEU A 76 -8.02 6.06 -2.51
CA LEU A 76 -8.54 5.41 -3.71
C LEU A 76 -9.09 6.47 -4.68
N PRO A 77 -8.34 6.85 -5.72
CA PRO A 77 -8.85 7.67 -6.80
C PRO A 77 -9.71 6.82 -7.76
N LEU A 78 -10.82 7.36 -8.25
CA LEU A 78 -11.67 6.72 -9.25
C LEU A 78 -12.09 7.71 -10.34
N GLN A 79 -12.29 7.19 -11.55
CA GLN A 79 -12.91 7.90 -12.66
C GLN A 79 -14.01 7.00 -13.23
N LEU A 80 -15.25 7.49 -13.18
CA LEU A 80 -16.46 6.74 -13.47
C LEU A 80 -17.12 7.31 -14.72
N PHE A 81 -17.52 6.41 -15.64
CA PHE A 81 -18.10 6.75 -16.94
C PHE A 81 -19.49 6.16 -17.12
N ARG A 82 -19.82 5.08 -16.39
CA ARG A 82 -21.11 4.41 -16.57
C ARG A 82 -22.22 5.17 -15.85
N PRO A 83 -23.38 5.41 -16.50
CA PRO A 83 -24.48 6.15 -15.89
C PRO A 83 -24.95 5.58 -14.54
N GLN A 84 -24.92 4.25 -14.38
CA GLN A 84 -25.28 3.56 -13.13
C GLN A 84 -24.30 3.91 -11.99
N GLU A 85 -22.99 3.92 -12.27
CA GLU A 85 -21.94 4.25 -11.29
C GLU A 85 -21.98 5.74 -10.94
N VAL A 86 -22.16 6.60 -11.95
CA VAL A 86 -22.33 8.06 -11.79
C VAL A 86 -23.56 8.35 -10.91
N SER A 87 -24.71 7.74 -11.22
CA SER A 87 -25.94 7.92 -10.44
C SER A 87 -25.79 7.40 -9.00
N MET A 88 -25.11 6.26 -8.80
CA MET A 88 -24.84 5.74 -7.46
C MET A 88 -24.01 6.75 -6.66
N VAL A 89 -22.91 7.25 -7.22
CA VAL A 89 -22.04 8.19 -6.51
C VAL A 89 -22.77 9.51 -6.23
N ARG A 90 -23.52 10.05 -7.18
CA ARG A 90 -24.33 11.27 -6.98
C ARG A 90 -25.29 11.12 -5.79
N ASN A 91 -25.90 9.95 -5.63
CA ASN A 91 -26.75 9.62 -4.47
C ASN A 91 -25.96 9.48 -3.17
N LEU A 92 -24.72 8.96 -3.21
CA LEU A 92 -23.84 8.85 -2.05
C LEU A 92 -23.38 10.21 -1.53
N ILE A 93 -23.09 11.15 -2.44
CA ILE A 93 -22.71 12.52 -2.07
C ILE A 93 -23.79 13.22 -1.23
N GLN A 94 -25.06 12.91 -1.49
CA GLN A 94 -26.20 13.45 -0.74
C GLN A 94 -26.50 12.72 0.58
N LYS A 95 -25.80 11.59 0.85
CA LYS A 95 -26.01 10.73 2.02
C LYS A 95 -24.77 10.73 2.92
N ASP A 96 -24.20 9.55 3.15
CA ASP A 96 -23.07 9.29 4.05
C ASP A 96 -21.73 9.16 3.31
N ARG A 97 -21.73 9.34 1.98
CA ARG A 97 -20.57 9.30 1.09
C ARG A 97 -19.79 7.98 1.13
N THR A 98 -20.41 6.90 1.60
CA THR A 98 -19.71 5.65 1.88
C THR A 98 -20.15 4.52 0.94
N PHE A 99 -19.19 3.83 0.33
CA PHE A 99 -19.42 2.63 -0.45
C PHE A 99 -18.51 1.49 0.01
N ALA A 100 -18.86 0.25 -0.37
CA ALA A 100 -18.10 -0.94 -0.01
C ALA A 100 -17.11 -1.30 -1.15
N VAL A 101 -15.86 -1.55 -0.78
CA VAL A 101 -14.84 -2.13 -1.65
C VAL A 101 -14.59 -3.57 -1.21
N LEU A 102 -14.91 -4.52 -2.09
CA LEU A 102 -14.83 -5.94 -1.82
C LEU A 102 -13.41 -6.47 -2.03
N ALA A 103 -12.92 -7.29 -1.10
CA ALA A 103 -11.64 -8.00 -1.23
C ALA A 103 -11.88 -9.39 -1.82
N TYR A 104 -11.71 -9.52 -3.13
CA TYR A 104 -11.89 -10.78 -3.85
C TYR A 104 -10.69 -11.70 -3.65
N SER A 105 -10.93 -12.90 -3.10
CA SER A 105 -9.88 -13.93 -2.95
C SER A 105 -9.39 -14.46 -4.29
N ASN A 106 -10.32 -14.57 -5.23
CA ASN A 106 -10.06 -14.95 -6.61
C ASN A 106 -10.91 -14.06 -7.52
N ALA A 107 -10.25 -13.24 -8.33
CA ALA A 107 -10.94 -12.31 -9.25
C ALA A 107 -11.85 -13.04 -10.25
N ARG A 108 -11.59 -14.33 -10.53
CA ARG A 108 -12.41 -15.14 -11.45
C ARG A 108 -13.71 -15.62 -10.81
N GLU A 109 -13.68 -15.99 -9.54
CA GLU A 109 -14.83 -16.54 -8.83
C GLU A 109 -15.74 -15.45 -8.25
N ARG A 110 -15.26 -14.20 -8.19
CA ARG A 110 -15.99 -13.04 -7.62
C ARG A 110 -16.55 -13.30 -6.21
N GLU A 111 -15.90 -14.18 -5.47
CA GLU A 111 -16.22 -14.42 -4.06
C GLU A 111 -15.43 -13.48 -3.17
N ALA A 112 -16.15 -12.69 -2.38
CA ALA A 112 -15.59 -11.76 -1.41
C ALA A 112 -16.19 -12.03 -0.03
N HIS A 113 -15.34 -12.35 0.94
CA HIS A 113 -15.74 -12.55 2.34
C HIS A 113 -15.44 -11.35 3.23
N PHE A 114 -14.57 -10.46 2.76
CA PHE A 114 -14.10 -9.29 3.49
C PHE A 114 -14.06 -8.09 2.55
N GLY A 115 -13.93 -6.91 3.14
CA GLY A 115 -13.71 -5.67 2.40
C GLY A 115 -13.51 -4.51 3.34
N THR A 116 -13.45 -3.31 2.75
CA THR A 116 -13.23 -2.06 3.46
C THR A 116 -14.22 -1.03 2.97
N THR A 117 -14.82 -0.27 3.89
CA THR A 117 -15.65 0.88 3.53
C THR A 117 -14.76 2.00 2.99
N ALA A 118 -15.23 2.68 1.96
CA ALA A 118 -14.55 3.79 1.32
C ALA A 118 -15.42 5.04 1.45
N GLU A 119 -14.92 6.07 2.12
CA GLU A 119 -15.61 7.35 2.25
C GLU A 119 -15.06 8.35 1.23
N ILE A 120 -15.94 8.93 0.42
CA ILE A 120 -15.59 9.96 -0.56
C ILE A 120 -15.29 11.26 0.19
N TYR A 121 -14.08 11.79 0.00
CA TYR A 121 -13.65 13.06 0.59
C TYR A 121 -13.40 14.15 -0.46
N ALA A 122 -13.31 13.81 -1.75
CA ALA A 122 -13.28 14.77 -2.83
C ALA A 122 -14.08 14.26 -4.05
N TYR A 123 -14.82 15.16 -4.70
CA TYR A 123 -15.71 14.84 -5.82
C TYR A 123 -15.62 15.90 -6.91
N ARG A 124 -15.70 15.49 -8.17
CA ARG A 124 -15.89 16.39 -9.32
C ARG A 124 -16.71 15.70 -10.39
N GLU A 125 -17.62 16.45 -10.97
CA GLU A 125 -18.42 16.05 -12.11
C GLU A 125 -18.04 16.89 -13.32
N GLU A 126 -17.80 16.22 -14.45
CA GLU A 126 -17.43 16.85 -15.70
C GLU A 126 -18.34 16.32 -16.81
N GLN A 127 -18.78 17.20 -17.70
CA GLN A 127 -19.55 16.84 -18.87
C GLN A 127 -18.77 17.27 -20.12
N GLU A 128 -18.15 16.30 -20.78
CA GLU A 128 -17.37 16.53 -22.01
C GLU A 128 -18.01 15.74 -23.14
N TYR A 129 -18.23 16.41 -24.28
CA TYR A 129 -18.82 15.80 -25.49
C TYR A 129 -20.16 15.06 -25.24
N GLY A 130 -20.92 15.49 -24.24
CA GLY A 130 -22.20 14.88 -23.84
C GLY A 130 -22.07 13.63 -22.96
N ILE A 131 -20.86 13.23 -22.58
CA ILE A 131 -20.60 12.13 -21.65
C ILE A 131 -20.40 12.70 -20.25
N GLU A 132 -21.23 12.27 -19.31
CA GLU A 132 -21.06 12.58 -17.88
C GLU A 132 -19.96 11.69 -17.30
N THR A 133 -18.96 12.32 -16.70
CA THR A 133 -17.88 11.64 -15.99
C THR A 133 -17.79 12.15 -14.56
N VAL A 134 -17.57 11.22 -13.63
CA VAL A 134 -17.40 11.53 -12.22
C VAL A 134 -16.02 11.09 -11.77
N LYS A 135 -15.26 12.03 -11.21
CA LYS A 135 -13.95 11.78 -10.61
C LYS A 135 -14.10 11.89 -9.10
N VAL A 136 -13.61 10.90 -8.36
CA VAL A 136 -13.66 10.91 -6.88
C VAL A 136 -12.33 10.53 -6.27
N LYS A 137 -12.08 11.05 -5.06
CA LYS A 137 -11.06 10.54 -4.15
C LYS A 137 -11.77 10.02 -2.91
N ALA A 138 -11.59 8.74 -2.64
CA ALA A 138 -12.11 8.08 -1.45
C ALA A 138 -10.97 7.63 -0.54
N ILE A 139 -11.27 7.40 0.74
CA ILE A 139 -10.32 6.87 1.71
C ILE A 139 -10.91 5.65 2.41
N GLY A 140 -10.11 4.60 2.58
CA GLY A 140 -10.50 3.43 3.36
C GLY A 140 -10.80 3.80 4.82
N ARG A 141 -11.89 3.30 5.39
CA ARG A 141 -12.30 3.58 6.77
C ARG A 141 -12.33 2.34 7.64
N GLN A 142 -13.35 1.49 7.49
CA GLN A 142 -13.60 0.37 8.38
C GLN A 142 -13.55 -0.95 7.63
N ARG A 143 -12.95 -1.96 8.24
CA ARG A 143 -12.99 -3.32 7.72
C ARG A 143 -14.37 -3.91 7.98
N PHE A 144 -14.81 -4.79 7.09
CA PHE A 144 -16.04 -5.51 7.28
C PHE A 144 -15.93 -6.97 6.81
N LYS A 145 -16.83 -7.79 7.33
CA LYS A 145 -17.12 -9.14 6.84
C LYS A 145 -18.39 -9.10 6.00
N VAL A 146 -18.36 -9.70 4.82
CA VAL A 146 -19.52 -9.83 3.95
C VAL A 146 -20.44 -10.92 4.49
N LEU A 147 -21.73 -10.62 4.61
CA LEU A 147 -22.77 -11.57 4.99
C LEU A 147 -23.59 -12.00 3.78
N GLU A 148 -23.93 -11.04 2.91
CA GLU A 148 -24.75 -11.29 1.72
C GLU A 148 -24.49 -10.20 0.67
N ILE A 149 -24.48 -10.55 -0.62
CA ILE A 149 -24.42 -9.59 -1.73
C ILE A 149 -25.67 -9.79 -2.58
N ARG A 150 -26.37 -8.69 -2.88
CA ARG A 150 -27.56 -8.69 -3.76
C ARG A 150 -27.37 -7.69 -4.87
N THR A 151 -27.69 -8.07 -6.10
CA THR A 151 -27.70 -7.16 -7.25
C THR A 151 -29.08 -6.56 -7.41
N GLN A 152 -29.15 -5.22 -7.48
CA GLN A 152 -30.39 -4.49 -7.74
C GLN A 152 -30.72 -4.49 -9.24
N SER A 153 -31.94 -4.06 -9.59
CA SER A 153 -32.39 -4.01 -10.99
C SER A 153 -31.59 -3.04 -11.87
N ASP A 154 -30.92 -2.06 -11.25
CA ASP A 154 -30.03 -1.10 -11.90
C ASP A 154 -28.61 -1.66 -12.12
N GLY A 155 -28.33 -2.90 -11.73
CA GLY A 155 -27.02 -3.53 -11.84
C GLY A 155 -26.04 -3.20 -10.71
N ILE A 156 -26.39 -2.28 -9.79
CA ILE A 156 -25.57 -1.97 -8.62
C ILE A 156 -25.74 -3.06 -7.56
N GLN A 157 -24.63 -3.47 -6.95
CA GLN A 157 -24.63 -4.45 -5.89
C GLN A 157 -24.80 -3.76 -4.53
N GLN A 158 -25.57 -4.37 -3.64
CA GLN A 158 -25.71 -4.00 -2.24
C GLN A 158 -25.11 -5.13 -1.39
N ALA A 159 -24.12 -4.80 -0.56
CA ALA A 159 -23.52 -5.74 0.36
C ALA A 159 -24.10 -5.55 1.76
N LYS A 160 -24.72 -6.60 2.31
CA LYS A 160 -24.98 -6.69 3.74
C LYS A 160 -23.68 -7.11 4.41
N VAL A 161 -23.16 -6.26 5.28
CA VAL A 161 -21.84 -6.43 5.90
C VAL A 161 -21.92 -6.29 7.41
N GLN A 162 -21.02 -6.96 8.12
CA GLN A 162 -20.78 -6.77 9.55
C GLN A 162 -19.49 -5.98 9.73
N ILE A 163 -19.54 -4.84 10.40
CA ILE A 163 -18.36 -4.03 10.71
C ILE A 163 -17.46 -4.78 11.68
N LEU A 164 -16.17 -4.90 11.34
CA LEU A 164 -15.21 -5.63 12.15
C LEU A 164 -14.51 -4.67 13.13
N PRO A 165 -14.49 -4.99 14.44
CA PRO A 165 -13.82 -4.15 15.43
C PRO A 165 -12.30 -4.14 15.24
N GLU A 166 -11.68 -3.03 15.62
CA GLU A 166 -10.23 -2.94 15.80
C GLU A 166 -9.87 -3.27 17.25
N ARG A 167 -9.20 -4.41 17.46
CA ARG A 167 -8.90 -4.95 18.79
C ARG A 167 -7.71 -4.22 19.40
N VAL A 168 -7.98 -3.28 20.30
CA VAL A 168 -6.96 -2.59 21.09
C VAL A 168 -6.67 -3.38 22.36
N LEU A 169 -5.45 -3.92 22.46
CA LEU A 169 -4.99 -4.66 23.63
C LEU A 169 -4.19 -3.74 24.55
N PRO A 170 -4.33 -3.86 25.89
CA PRO A 170 -3.44 -3.16 26.81
C PRO A 170 -2.01 -3.72 26.72
N SER A 171 -1.07 -3.05 27.38
CA SER A 171 0.28 -3.59 27.52
C SER A 171 0.24 -4.99 28.12
N THR A 172 1.06 -5.91 27.59
CA THR A 172 1.20 -7.29 28.08
C THR A 172 1.52 -7.37 29.57
N MET A 173 2.16 -6.34 30.14
CA MET A 173 2.51 -6.28 31.56
C MET A 173 1.35 -5.84 32.45
N SER A 174 0.28 -5.26 31.90
CA SER A 174 -0.84 -4.69 32.68
C SER A 174 -1.45 -5.69 33.67
N ALA A 175 -1.54 -6.97 33.31
CA ALA A 175 -2.11 -8.02 34.15
C ALA A 175 -1.17 -8.54 35.25
N VAL A 176 0.15 -8.37 35.10
CA VAL A 176 1.18 -8.91 36.01
C VAL A 176 1.97 -7.81 36.71
N GLN A 177 1.55 -6.56 36.55
CA GLN A 177 2.27 -5.40 37.03
C GLN A 177 2.18 -5.27 38.56
N LEU A 178 3.32 -5.26 39.24
CA LEU A 178 3.38 -4.93 40.66
C LEU A 178 3.03 -3.45 40.89
N GLN A 179 2.06 -3.20 41.79
CA GLN A 179 1.60 -1.85 42.13
C GLN A 179 2.72 -0.95 42.69
N SER A 180 3.66 -1.55 43.45
CA SER A 180 4.83 -0.84 43.98
C SER A 180 5.74 -0.28 42.88
N LEU A 181 5.72 -0.89 41.70
CA LEU A 181 6.52 -0.51 40.55
C LEU A 181 5.74 0.34 39.52
N SER A 182 4.47 0.66 39.76
CA SER A 182 3.63 1.43 38.82
C SER A 182 4.23 2.80 38.49
N ARG A 183 4.95 3.43 39.42
CA ARG A 183 5.61 4.73 39.21
C ARG A 183 6.92 4.64 38.42
N CYS A 184 7.46 3.44 38.24
CA CYS A 184 8.72 3.21 37.53
C CYS A 184 8.56 3.05 36.00
N HIS A 185 7.32 3.08 35.49
CA HIS A 185 7.00 2.97 34.06
C HIS A 185 7.14 4.27 33.28
N VAL A 186 7.19 5.41 33.98
CA VAL A 186 7.38 6.71 33.33
C VAL A 186 8.84 6.80 32.88
N PHE A 187 9.07 6.88 31.57
CA PHE A 187 10.40 7.06 31.00
C PHE A 187 10.85 8.51 31.20
N PRO A 188 11.90 8.78 32.00
CA PRO A 188 12.31 10.15 32.30
C PRO A 188 13.15 10.80 31.19
N SER A 189 13.71 10.01 30.27
CA SER A 189 14.51 10.52 29.14
C SER A 189 13.72 10.42 27.85
N SER A 190 13.62 11.54 27.12
CA SER A 190 13.15 11.55 25.74
C SER A 190 13.96 10.56 24.90
N LYS A 191 13.28 9.91 23.94
CA LYS A 191 13.95 9.09 22.94
C LYS A 191 14.96 9.99 22.20
N PRO A 192 16.24 9.59 22.05
CA PRO A 192 17.20 10.35 21.26
C PRO A 192 16.69 10.53 19.81
N THR A 193 16.77 11.75 19.28
CA THR A 193 16.36 12.08 17.91
C THR A 193 17.43 11.79 16.85
N ALA A 194 18.70 11.70 17.25
CA ALA A 194 19.81 11.45 16.35
C ALA A 194 20.19 9.95 16.33
N TRP A 195 20.30 9.39 15.13
CA TRP A 195 20.72 8.02 14.81
C TRP A 195 22.19 7.72 15.16
N GLN A 196 22.68 8.16 16.32
CA GLN A 196 23.91 7.61 16.90
C GLN A 196 23.57 6.26 17.50
N ASP A 197 23.75 5.23 16.68
CA ASP A 197 23.33 3.84 16.87
C ASP A 197 23.51 3.34 18.32
N ARG A 198 24.64 3.68 18.96
CA ARG A 198 24.97 3.27 20.33
C ARG A 198 24.03 3.83 21.40
N ALA A 199 23.62 5.10 21.30
CA ALA A 199 22.77 5.74 22.31
C ALA A 199 21.32 5.26 22.21
N ILE A 200 20.81 5.07 20.98
CA ILE A 200 19.50 4.50 20.71
C ILE A 200 19.43 3.05 21.19
N HIS A 201 20.44 2.23 20.88
CA HIS A 201 20.51 0.86 21.38
C HIS A 201 20.48 0.78 22.91
N GLN A 202 21.26 1.62 23.60
CA GLN A 202 21.25 1.67 25.06
C GLN A 202 19.90 2.12 25.63
N TRP A 203 19.23 3.06 24.98
CA TRP A 203 17.90 3.51 25.37
C TRP A 203 16.88 2.37 25.25
N TRP A 204 16.86 1.66 24.12
CA TRP A 204 15.95 0.52 23.91
C TRP A 204 16.23 -0.65 24.87
N GLN A 205 17.49 -0.91 25.23
CA GLN A 205 17.83 -1.87 26.28
C GLN A 205 17.27 -1.45 27.65
N LYS A 206 17.37 -0.16 28.01
CA LYS A 206 16.78 0.37 29.25
C LYS A 206 15.25 0.32 29.20
N TYR A 207 14.66 0.64 28.05
CA TYR A 207 13.23 0.57 27.81
C TYR A 207 12.70 -0.85 28.07
N GLN A 208 13.28 -1.86 27.42
CA GLN A 208 12.89 -3.26 27.59
C GLN A 208 13.01 -3.72 29.05
N LYS A 209 14.15 -3.41 29.70
CA LYS A 209 14.38 -3.81 31.10
C LYS A 209 13.37 -3.21 32.07
N ARG A 210 12.96 -1.95 31.85
CA ARG A 210 12.00 -1.26 32.72
C ARG A 210 10.56 -1.69 32.43
N LYS A 211 10.15 -1.64 31.16
CA LYS A 211 8.78 -1.95 30.75
C LYS A 211 8.40 -3.39 31.12
N PHE A 212 9.28 -4.33 30.85
CA PHE A 212 9.05 -5.76 31.06
C PHE A 212 9.73 -6.32 32.31
N HIS A 213 9.96 -5.47 33.33
CA HIS A 213 10.57 -5.90 34.59
C HIS A 213 9.79 -7.05 35.26
N CYS A 214 8.46 -6.97 35.24
CA CYS A 214 7.56 -7.98 35.84
C CYS A 214 7.44 -9.27 34.99
N ALA A 215 8.15 -9.38 33.87
CA ALA A 215 8.19 -10.62 33.09
C ALA A 215 8.76 -11.80 33.90
N SER A 216 9.60 -11.52 34.92
CA SER A 216 10.11 -12.54 35.86
C SER A 216 9.02 -13.22 36.70
N LEU A 217 7.81 -12.63 36.77
CA LEU A 217 6.64 -13.24 37.42
C LEU A 217 5.86 -14.17 36.48
N THR A 218 6.34 -14.34 35.25
CA THR A 218 5.70 -15.11 34.19
C THR A 218 6.64 -16.21 33.70
N SER A 219 6.13 -17.10 32.84
CA SER A 219 6.93 -18.17 32.22
C SER A 219 7.88 -17.69 31.11
N TRP A 220 7.82 -16.41 30.73
CA TRP A 220 8.50 -15.91 29.54
C TRP A 220 9.50 -14.78 29.84
N PRO A 221 10.64 -14.73 29.11
CA PRO A 221 11.64 -13.69 29.31
C PRO A 221 11.19 -12.33 28.74
N PRO A 222 11.78 -11.20 29.22
CA PRO A 222 11.47 -9.85 28.74
C PRO A 222 11.55 -9.66 27.22
N TRP A 223 12.52 -10.32 26.56
CA TRP A 223 12.71 -10.17 25.12
C TRP A 223 11.54 -10.73 24.31
N LEU A 224 10.79 -11.72 24.84
CA LEU A 224 9.62 -12.27 24.15
C LEU A 224 8.50 -11.24 24.13
N TYR A 225 8.26 -10.55 25.25
CA TYR A 225 7.25 -9.49 25.34
C TYR A 225 7.58 -8.31 24.43
N SER A 226 8.87 -7.97 24.27
CA SER A 226 9.30 -6.96 23.28
C SER A 226 8.87 -7.31 21.85
N LEU A 227 8.74 -8.61 21.50
CA LEU A 227 8.26 -9.02 20.17
C LEU A 227 6.76 -8.78 19.98
N TYR A 228 6.00 -8.46 21.03
CA TYR A 228 4.56 -8.14 20.98
C TYR A 228 4.27 -6.70 21.45
N ASP A 229 5.32 -5.88 21.61
CA ASP A 229 5.19 -4.50 22.04
C ASP A 229 5.05 -3.57 20.83
N ALA A 230 3.94 -2.83 20.76
CA ALA A 230 3.64 -1.96 19.62
C ALA A 230 4.77 -0.96 19.32
N GLU A 231 5.29 -0.27 20.34
CA GLU A 231 6.39 0.70 20.19
C GLU A 231 7.66 0.05 19.63
N THR A 232 8.03 -1.12 20.18
CA THR A 232 9.22 -1.85 19.72
C THR A 232 9.05 -2.36 18.28
N LEU A 233 7.84 -2.81 17.92
CA LEU A 233 7.51 -3.27 16.57
C LEU A 233 7.52 -2.12 15.57
N MET A 234 6.85 -0.99 15.89
CA MET A 234 6.85 0.21 15.07
C MET A 234 8.27 0.71 14.81
N GLU A 235 9.14 0.71 15.82
CA GLU A 235 10.55 1.10 15.65
C GLU A 235 11.30 0.19 14.68
N ARG A 236 11.10 -1.13 14.80
CA ARG A 236 11.73 -2.09 13.89
C ARG A 236 11.23 -1.91 12.46
N VAL A 237 9.94 -1.60 12.27
CA VAL A 237 9.37 -1.29 10.96
C VAL A 237 9.95 0.00 10.42
N LYS A 238 10.02 1.07 11.24
CA LYS A 238 10.64 2.35 10.84
C LYS A 238 12.05 2.15 10.32
N ARG A 239 12.87 1.34 11.00
CA ARG A 239 14.22 1.02 10.51
C ARG A 239 14.20 0.35 9.13
N GLN A 240 13.29 -0.59 8.90
CA GLN A 240 13.15 -1.23 7.58
C GLN A 240 12.63 -0.26 6.51
N LEU A 241 11.74 0.67 6.87
CA LEU A 241 11.28 1.71 5.94
C LEU A 241 12.38 2.70 5.58
N HIS A 242 13.25 3.07 6.54
CA HIS A 242 14.44 3.89 6.28
C HIS A 242 15.47 3.18 5.39
N GLU A 243 15.54 1.85 5.42
CA GLU A 243 16.34 1.08 4.47
C GLU A 243 15.78 1.15 3.03
N TRP A 244 14.48 1.38 2.87
CA TRP A 244 13.85 1.59 1.56
C TRP A 244 13.93 3.05 1.12
N ASP A 245 13.80 3.99 2.05
CA ASP A 245 13.77 5.41 1.75
C ASP A 245 14.56 6.20 2.78
N GLU A 246 15.81 6.51 2.44
CA GLU A 246 16.71 7.32 3.28
C GLU A 246 16.18 8.74 3.52
N ASN A 247 15.24 9.22 2.69
CA ASN A 247 14.65 10.55 2.81
C ASN A 247 13.35 10.54 3.63
N LEU A 248 12.93 9.38 4.15
CA LEU A 248 11.71 9.24 4.94
C LEU A 248 11.82 10.10 6.20
N LYS A 249 10.82 10.95 6.43
CA LYS A 249 10.76 11.78 7.64
C LYS A 249 9.91 11.07 8.69
N ASP A 250 10.48 10.81 9.86
CA ASP A 250 9.76 10.18 10.98
C ASP A 250 8.47 10.93 11.36
N GLU A 251 8.46 12.26 11.24
CA GLU A 251 7.30 13.12 11.53
C GLU A 251 6.11 12.88 10.59
N SER A 252 6.34 12.28 9.42
CA SER A 252 5.28 11.92 8.47
C SER A 252 4.55 10.62 8.84
N LEU A 253 5.12 9.84 9.76
CA LEU A 253 4.60 8.52 10.13
C LEU A 253 3.64 8.63 11.32
N PRO A 254 2.49 7.93 11.31
CA PRO A 254 1.57 7.94 12.44
C PRO A 254 2.21 7.43 13.73
N THR A 255 1.83 8.02 14.86
CA THR A 255 2.25 7.56 16.20
C THR A 255 1.32 6.51 16.79
N ASN A 256 0.06 6.47 16.35
CA ASN A 256 -0.89 5.43 16.75
C ASN A 256 -0.53 4.10 16.04
N PRO A 257 -0.38 2.98 16.77
CA PRO A 257 -0.05 1.68 16.17
C PRO A 257 -1.04 1.19 15.12
N ILE A 258 -2.33 1.53 15.27
CA ILE A 258 -3.39 1.16 14.33
C ILE A 258 -3.13 1.85 12.99
N ASP A 259 -3.08 3.18 13.00
CA ASP A 259 -2.85 3.99 11.81
C ASP A 259 -1.50 3.68 11.16
N PHE A 260 -0.46 3.49 11.97
CA PHE A 260 0.87 3.13 11.48
C PHE A 260 0.87 1.77 10.78
N SER A 261 0.27 0.73 11.38
CA SER A 261 0.19 -0.59 10.75
C SER A 261 -0.56 -0.54 9.41
N TYR A 262 -1.70 0.14 9.34
CA TYR A 262 -2.41 0.28 8.07
C TYR A 262 -1.65 1.10 7.03
N ARG A 263 -0.93 2.15 7.46
CA ARG A 263 -0.05 2.92 6.58
C ARG A 263 1.04 2.05 5.96
N VAL A 264 1.64 1.17 6.75
CA VAL A 264 2.66 0.22 6.26
C VAL A 264 2.03 -0.80 5.33
N ALA A 265 0.92 -1.43 5.73
CA ALA A 265 0.22 -2.43 4.93
C ALA A 265 -0.21 -1.91 3.55
N ALA A 266 -0.61 -0.63 3.46
CA ALA A 266 -0.95 0.02 2.19
C ALA A 266 0.24 0.08 1.22
N CYS A 267 1.48 0.12 1.73
CA CYS A 267 2.70 0.30 0.96
C CYS A 267 3.48 -0.99 0.69
N LEU A 268 3.11 -2.12 1.29
CA LEU A 268 3.80 -3.40 1.06
C LEU A 268 3.48 -3.96 -0.34
N PRO A 269 4.50 -4.27 -1.17
CA PRO A 269 4.31 -4.84 -2.50
C PRO A 269 4.06 -6.35 -2.45
N ILE A 270 2.94 -6.73 -1.83
CA ILE A 270 2.51 -8.12 -1.68
C ILE A 270 1.40 -8.48 -2.66
N ASP A 271 1.21 -9.78 -2.88
CA ASP A 271 0.10 -10.26 -3.70
C ASP A 271 -1.25 -10.17 -2.97
N ASP A 272 -2.32 -10.45 -3.70
CA ASP A 272 -3.70 -10.34 -3.23
C ASP A 272 -4.00 -11.33 -2.08
N ALA A 273 -3.39 -12.52 -2.12
CA ALA A 273 -3.57 -13.54 -1.09
C ALA A 273 -3.04 -13.06 0.27
N LEU A 274 -1.80 -12.55 0.31
CA LEU A 274 -1.21 -12.00 1.53
C LEU A 274 -1.93 -10.73 1.99
N ARG A 275 -2.35 -9.87 1.04
CA ARG A 275 -3.08 -8.62 1.36
C ARG A 275 -4.41 -8.91 2.03
N ILE A 276 -5.15 -9.94 1.60
CA ILE A 276 -6.36 -10.42 2.29
C ILE A 276 -6.06 -10.86 3.71
N GLN A 277 -4.96 -11.58 3.94
CA GLN A 277 -4.65 -12.05 5.29
C GLN A 277 -4.33 -10.88 6.24
N LEU A 278 -3.57 -9.88 5.79
CA LEU A 278 -3.37 -8.65 6.54
C LEU A 278 -4.69 -7.94 6.86
N LEU A 279 -5.65 -7.94 5.92
CA LEU A 279 -6.97 -7.35 6.13
C LEU A 279 -7.82 -8.12 7.17
N LYS A 280 -7.63 -9.44 7.30
CA LYS A 280 -8.32 -10.24 8.33
C LYS A 280 -7.81 -9.96 9.75
N ILE A 281 -6.55 -9.55 9.89
CA ILE A 281 -5.93 -9.29 11.20
C ILE A 281 -6.62 -8.09 11.86
N GLY A 282 -7.15 -8.29 13.07
CA GLY A 282 -7.87 -7.25 13.84
C GLY A 282 -7.05 -6.54 14.91
N SER A 283 -5.78 -6.90 15.12
CA SER A 283 -4.90 -6.29 16.12
C SER A 283 -3.67 -5.69 15.45
N ALA A 284 -3.39 -4.41 15.72
CA ALA A 284 -2.20 -3.72 15.23
C ALA A 284 -0.90 -4.47 15.53
N VAL A 285 -0.76 -5.07 16.73
CA VAL A 285 0.43 -5.85 17.11
C VAL A 285 0.66 -7.07 16.20
N GLN A 286 -0.41 -7.80 15.86
CA GLN A 286 -0.33 -8.96 14.97
C GLN A 286 0.00 -8.49 13.55
N ARG A 287 -0.59 -7.38 13.11
CA ARG A 287 -0.38 -6.78 11.80
C ARG A 287 1.07 -6.35 11.62
N LEU A 288 1.62 -5.60 12.57
CA LEU A 288 3.03 -5.15 12.58
C LEU A 288 4.02 -6.30 12.58
N ARG A 289 3.73 -7.39 13.30
CA ARG A 289 4.56 -8.60 13.28
C ARG A 289 4.55 -9.26 11.90
N CYS A 290 3.37 -9.37 11.29
CA CYS A 290 3.21 -9.93 9.95
C CYS A 290 3.91 -9.07 8.90
N GLU A 291 3.71 -7.75 8.95
CA GLU A 291 4.40 -6.77 8.10
C GLU A 291 5.93 -6.91 8.21
N LEU A 292 6.47 -6.98 9.44
CA LEU A 292 7.90 -7.21 9.65
C LEU A 292 8.40 -8.52 9.06
N ASP A 293 7.66 -9.62 9.23
CA ASP A 293 8.06 -10.93 8.67
C ASP A 293 8.13 -10.86 7.14
N ILE A 294 7.14 -10.22 6.51
CA ILE A 294 7.09 -9.97 5.06
C ILE A 294 8.30 -9.12 4.62
N MET A 295 8.55 -7.98 5.26
CA MET A 295 9.66 -7.08 4.89
C MET A 295 11.03 -7.76 5.01
N ASN A 296 11.21 -8.66 5.98
CA ASN A 296 12.47 -9.37 6.18
C ASN A 296 12.66 -10.51 5.17
N LYS A 297 11.61 -11.27 4.87
CA LYS A 297 11.70 -12.48 4.05
C LYS A 297 11.58 -12.20 2.56
N CYS A 298 10.70 -11.28 2.15
CA CYS A 298 10.43 -10.98 0.75
C CYS A 298 11.37 -9.90 0.24
N THR A 299 12.51 -10.30 -0.33
CA THR A 299 13.53 -9.34 -0.81
C THR A 299 13.58 -9.21 -2.33
N SER A 300 12.95 -10.12 -3.08
CA SER A 300 12.85 -10.09 -4.55
C SER A 300 11.39 -9.97 -5.00
N LEU A 301 11.16 -9.28 -6.11
CA LEU A 301 9.87 -9.10 -6.75
C LEU A 301 9.93 -9.60 -8.19
N CYS A 302 9.15 -10.64 -8.48
CA CYS A 302 9.11 -11.30 -9.79
C CYS A 302 7.84 -10.96 -10.58
N CYS A 303 7.84 -11.28 -11.87
CA CYS A 303 6.64 -11.27 -12.70
C CYS A 303 5.65 -12.34 -12.21
N LYS A 304 4.42 -11.95 -11.85
CA LYS A 304 3.38 -12.86 -11.36
C LYS A 304 2.99 -13.94 -12.37
N GLN A 305 3.04 -13.62 -13.67
CA GLN A 305 2.71 -14.55 -14.75
C GLN A 305 3.81 -15.60 -14.94
N CYS A 306 5.08 -15.21 -14.90
CA CYS A 306 6.22 -16.12 -15.05
C CYS A 306 6.62 -16.82 -13.75
N GLN A 307 6.29 -16.22 -12.60
CA GLN A 307 6.70 -16.58 -11.23
C GLN A 307 8.20 -16.45 -10.95
N ASP A 308 9.07 -16.93 -11.85
CA ASP A 308 10.51 -17.03 -11.63
C ASP A 308 11.34 -15.89 -12.25
N THR A 309 10.73 -15.03 -13.07
CA THR A 309 11.43 -13.90 -13.69
C THR A 309 11.51 -12.72 -12.73
N GLU A 310 12.68 -12.51 -12.11
CA GLU A 310 12.94 -11.35 -11.25
C GLU A 310 12.82 -10.03 -12.04
N ILE A 311 12.12 -9.06 -11.46
CA ILE A 311 11.91 -7.73 -12.05
C ILE A 311 12.68 -6.68 -11.27
N THR A 312 12.65 -6.75 -9.94
CA THR A 312 13.37 -5.80 -9.07
C THR A 312 13.58 -6.41 -7.68
N THR A 313 14.30 -5.70 -6.81
CA THR A 313 14.58 -6.15 -5.43
C THR A 313 14.18 -5.07 -4.43
N LYS A 314 14.05 -5.45 -3.15
CA LYS A 314 13.72 -4.51 -2.07
C LYS A 314 14.68 -3.33 -1.96
N ASN A 315 15.93 -3.52 -2.39
CA ASN A 315 16.95 -2.48 -2.31
C ASN A 315 16.68 -1.34 -3.30
N GLU A 316 15.92 -1.60 -4.36
CA GLU A 316 15.60 -0.59 -5.38
C GLU A 316 14.32 0.17 -5.07
N ILE A 317 13.54 -0.26 -4.08
CA ILE A 317 12.33 0.44 -3.63
C ILE A 317 12.72 1.78 -3.02
N PHE A 318 11.94 2.83 -3.31
CA PHE A 318 12.06 4.15 -2.70
C PHE A 318 10.73 4.90 -2.75
N SER A 319 10.54 5.94 -1.93
CA SER A 319 9.29 6.72 -1.94
C SER A 319 9.40 7.97 -2.81
N LEU A 320 8.59 8.03 -3.87
CA LEU A 320 8.38 9.27 -4.64
C LEU A 320 7.07 9.98 -4.24
N SER A 321 6.39 9.49 -3.20
CA SER A 321 5.10 9.96 -2.71
C SER A 321 5.10 10.01 -1.20
N LEU A 322 4.42 10.99 -0.58
CA LEU A 322 4.24 11.03 0.89
C LEU A 322 3.58 9.76 1.42
N CYS A 323 2.76 9.08 0.59
CA CYS A 323 2.14 7.80 0.94
C CYS A 323 3.18 6.71 1.24
N GLY A 324 4.36 6.79 0.64
CA GLY A 324 5.40 5.77 0.66
C GLY A 324 5.76 5.32 -0.76
N PRO A 325 6.39 4.15 -0.91
CA PRO A 325 6.84 3.65 -2.20
C PRO A 325 5.71 3.14 -3.10
N MET A 326 4.50 2.92 -2.56
CA MET A 326 3.36 2.42 -3.34
C MET A 326 2.10 3.20 -3.01
N ALA A 327 1.34 3.58 -4.04
CA ALA A 327 0.03 4.23 -3.91
C ALA A 327 -0.88 3.85 -5.08
N ALA A 328 -2.19 4.03 -4.90
CA ALA A 328 -3.18 3.77 -5.94
C ALA A 328 -3.35 4.99 -6.85
N TYR A 329 -3.28 4.79 -8.16
CA TYR A 329 -3.53 5.80 -9.17
C TYR A 329 -4.54 5.28 -10.19
N VAL A 330 -5.31 6.17 -10.82
CA VAL A 330 -6.29 5.80 -11.84
C VAL A 330 -5.85 6.30 -13.21
N ASN A 331 -5.96 5.46 -14.23
CA ASN A 331 -5.66 5.83 -15.60
C ASN A 331 -6.86 6.52 -16.28
N PRO A 332 -6.70 7.10 -17.49
CA PRO A 332 -7.77 7.82 -18.19
C PRO A 332 -9.02 6.99 -18.50
N HIS A 333 -8.92 5.66 -18.44
CA HIS A 333 -10.01 4.73 -18.70
C HIS A 333 -10.64 4.19 -17.40
N GLY A 334 -10.26 4.72 -16.24
CA GLY A 334 -10.83 4.33 -14.95
C GLY A 334 -10.20 3.08 -14.31
N TYR A 335 -9.11 2.53 -14.87
CA TYR A 335 -8.41 1.42 -14.24
C TYR A 335 -7.46 1.90 -13.16
N ILE A 336 -7.53 1.25 -11.99
CA ILE A 336 -6.71 1.59 -10.83
C ILE A 336 -5.46 0.71 -10.83
N HIS A 337 -4.31 1.33 -10.60
CA HIS A 337 -3.02 0.68 -10.45
C HIS A 337 -2.40 1.06 -9.11
N GLU A 338 -2.11 0.07 -8.28
CA GLU A 338 -1.25 0.25 -7.11
C GLU A 338 0.21 0.21 -7.58
N THR A 339 0.81 1.39 -7.77
CA THR A 339 2.10 1.54 -8.45
C THR A 339 3.23 1.69 -7.44
N LEU A 340 4.16 0.74 -7.45
CA LEU A 340 5.39 0.71 -6.66
C LEU A 340 6.52 1.45 -7.39
N THR A 341 7.15 2.43 -6.75
CA THR A 341 8.30 3.15 -7.30
C THR A 341 9.61 2.48 -6.94
N VAL A 342 10.40 2.15 -7.97
CA VAL A 342 11.74 1.56 -7.83
C VAL A 342 12.77 2.26 -8.73
N TYR A 343 14.02 2.34 -8.27
CA TYR A 343 15.11 2.94 -9.04
C TYR A 343 15.46 2.12 -10.28
N LYS A 344 15.62 0.80 -10.12
CA LYS A 344 16.02 -0.13 -11.18
C LYS A 344 15.01 -1.26 -11.34
N ALA A 345 14.84 -1.68 -12.58
CA ALA A 345 14.12 -2.89 -12.94
C ALA A 345 14.83 -3.60 -14.09
N SER A 346 14.69 -4.93 -14.13
CA SER A 346 15.31 -5.83 -15.08
C SER A 346 14.25 -6.66 -15.81
N ASN A 347 14.62 -7.28 -16.93
CA ASN A 347 13.75 -8.19 -17.69
C ASN A 347 12.45 -7.52 -18.21
N LEU A 348 12.54 -6.25 -18.59
CA LEU A 348 11.45 -5.47 -19.15
C LEU A 348 11.80 -4.96 -20.57
N ASN A 349 10.83 -5.05 -21.48
CA ASN A 349 10.87 -4.36 -22.77
C ASN A 349 9.99 -3.11 -22.70
N LEU A 350 10.41 -2.04 -23.37
CA LEU A 350 9.64 -0.80 -23.47
C LEU A 350 8.86 -0.76 -24.78
N SER A 351 7.58 -0.41 -24.69
CA SER A 351 6.69 -0.27 -25.85
C SER A 351 6.21 1.17 -26.00
N GLY A 352 6.28 1.68 -27.23
CA GLY A 352 5.89 3.04 -27.59
C GLY A 352 6.90 4.13 -27.20
N ARG A 353 6.51 5.39 -27.44
CA ARG A 353 7.31 6.58 -27.10
C ARG A 353 6.94 7.11 -25.71
N PRO A 354 7.87 7.77 -24.98
CA PRO A 354 7.52 8.43 -23.72
C PRO A 354 6.42 9.48 -23.91
N SER A 355 5.41 9.46 -23.04
CA SER A 355 4.30 10.41 -23.03
C SER A 355 4.13 11.08 -21.67
N THR A 356 3.81 12.37 -21.65
CA THR A 356 3.46 13.11 -20.42
C THR A 356 1.95 13.14 -20.17
N GLU A 357 1.17 12.61 -21.09
CA GLU A 357 -0.29 12.60 -21.01
C GLU A 357 -0.76 11.82 -19.79
N HIS A 358 -1.59 12.44 -18.94
CA HIS A 358 -2.10 11.82 -17.70
C HIS A 358 -1.02 11.22 -16.77
N SER A 359 0.21 11.75 -16.80
CA SER A 359 1.28 11.28 -15.90
C SER A 359 0.92 11.49 -14.42
N TRP A 360 1.05 10.44 -13.62
CA TRP A 360 0.83 10.49 -12.17
C TRP A 360 1.95 11.20 -11.39
N PHE A 361 3.10 11.38 -12.04
CA PHE A 361 4.27 12.06 -11.48
C PHE A 361 4.58 13.29 -12.35
N PRO A 362 4.01 14.47 -12.03
CA PRO A 362 4.18 15.67 -12.85
C PRO A 362 5.66 16.01 -13.09
N GLY A 363 6.02 16.24 -14.35
CA GLY A 363 7.40 16.45 -14.77
C GLY A 363 8.13 15.17 -15.24
N TYR A 364 7.49 14.02 -15.18
CA TYR A 364 7.97 12.77 -15.80
C TYR A 364 7.06 12.33 -16.96
N ALA A 365 7.69 11.88 -18.05
CA ALA A 365 7.02 11.13 -19.11
C ALA A 365 7.08 9.63 -18.80
N TRP A 366 6.03 8.88 -19.14
CA TRP A 366 5.97 7.44 -18.94
C TRP A 366 6.04 6.69 -20.28
N THR A 367 6.66 5.50 -20.26
CA THR A 367 6.69 4.53 -21.36
C THR A 367 6.21 3.19 -20.83
N ILE A 368 5.38 2.47 -21.58
CA ILE A 368 4.83 1.18 -21.18
C ILE A 368 5.96 0.17 -21.03
N ALA A 369 5.96 -0.60 -19.94
CA ALA A 369 6.93 -1.65 -19.66
C ALA A 369 6.24 -3.03 -19.56
N GLN A 370 6.75 -3.99 -20.32
CA GLN A 370 6.24 -5.36 -20.40
C GLN A 370 7.32 -6.36 -20.01
N CYS A 371 6.93 -7.49 -19.43
CA CYS A 371 7.86 -8.56 -19.09
C CYS A 371 8.47 -9.15 -20.37
N ARG A 372 9.81 -9.18 -20.45
CA ARG A 372 10.56 -9.71 -21.60
C ARG A 372 10.21 -11.16 -21.96
N ILE A 373 9.76 -11.95 -20.98
CA ILE A 373 9.54 -13.39 -21.15
C ILE A 373 8.11 -13.70 -21.62
N CYS A 374 7.09 -13.09 -20.99
CA CYS A 374 5.69 -13.41 -21.27
C CYS A 374 4.90 -12.29 -21.97
N GLY A 375 5.50 -11.11 -22.18
CA GLY A 375 4.83 -9.93 -22.73
C GLY A 375 3.81 -9.28 -21.81
N ASN A 376 3.61 -9.80 -20.59
CA ASN A 376 2.61 -9.25 -19.67
C ASN A 376 3.00 -7.82 -19.24
N HIS A 377 2.01 -6.91 -19.19
CA HIS A 377 2.21 -5.55 -18.71
C HIS A 377 2.67 -5.52 -17.25
N MET A 378 3.81 -4.88 -16.98
CA MET A 378 4.43 -4.81 -15.65
C MET A 378 4.31 -3.42 -15.01
N GLY A 379 4.11 -2.38 -15.81
CA GLY A 379 4.06 -1.01 -15.34
C GLY A 379 4.65 -0.05 -16.37
N TRP A 380 5.37 0.96 -15.90
CA TRP A 380 5.91 2.02 -16.74
C TRP A 380 7.32 2.43 -16.31
N LYS A 381 8.13 2.84 -17.29
CA LYS A 381 9.35 3.60 -17.05
C LYS A 381 9.03 5.08 -17.05
N PHE A 382 9.45 5.81 -16.02
CA PHE A 382 9.30 7.25 -15.93
C PHE A 382 10.64 7.93 -16.21
N THR A 383 10.66 8.90 -17.13
CA THR A 383 11.85 9.68 -17.50
C THR A 383 11.58 11.17 -17.31
N ALA A 384 12.53 11.86 -16.68
CA ALA A 384 12.38 13.27 -16.37
C ALA A 384 12.32 14.11 -17.66
N THR A 385 11.37 15.04 -17.69
CA THR A 385 11.21 16.00 -18.81
C THR A 385 12.24 17.13 -18.75
N LYS A 386 12.88 17.34 -17.59
CA LYS A 386 13.88 18.38 -17.37
C LYS A 386 15.17 17.79 -16.79
N LYS A 387 16.31 18.35 -17.19
CA LYS A 387 17.65 17.85 -16.82
C LYS A 387 18.04 18.10 -15.36
N ASP A 388 17.35 19.01 -14.69
CA ASP A 388 17.60 19.41 -13.30
C ASP A 388 16.80 18.56 -12.29
N MET A 389 15.87 17.72 -12.75
CA MET A 389 15.09 16.84 -11.88
C MET A 389 15.91 15.62 -11.40
N SER A 390 15.60 15.13 -10.21
CA SER A 390 16.21 13.94 -9.63
C SER A 390 15.13 13.13 -8.91
N PRO A 391 14.97 11.83 -9.23
CA PRO A 391 15.76 11.03 -10.18
C PRO A 391 15.56 11.41 -11.66
N GLN A 392 16.53 11.15 -12.53
CA GLN A 392 16.37 11.34 -13.99
C GLN A 392 15.49 10.26 -14.64
N LYS A 393 15.48 9.06 -14.05
CA LYS A 393 14.59 7.97 -14.44
C LYS A 393 14.26 7.08 -13.23
N PHE A 394 13.11 6.43 -13.26
CA PHE A 394 12.71 5.40 -12.32
C PHE A 394 11.63 4.51 -12.97
N TRP A 395 11.18 3.48 -12.27
CA TRP A 395 10.12 2.59 -12.74
C TRP A 395 8.93 2.62 -11.77
N GLY A 396 7.73 2.65 -12.32
CA GLY A 396 6.47 2.46 -11.59
C GLY A 396 5.85 1.12 -11.95
N LEU A 397 5.97 0.13 -11.08
CA LEU A 397 5.51 -1.23 -11.33
C LEU A 397 4.12 -1.46 -10.71
N THR A 398 3.18 -2.04 -11.47
CA THR A 398 1.83 -2.32 -10.95
C THR A 398 1.85 -3.56 -10.05
N ARG A 399 1.42 -3.44 -8.80
CA ARG A 399 1.43 -4.51 -7.79
C ARG A 399 0.74 -5.79 -8.28
N SER A 400 -0.35 -5.64 -9.03
CA SER A 400 -1.12 -6.75 -9.60
C SER A 400 -0.30 -7.67 -10.53
N ALA A 401 0.79 -7.16 -11.11
CA ALA A 401 1.70 -7.91 -11.98
C ALA A 401 2.92 -8.48 -11.24
N LEU A 402 3.12 -8.14 -9.96
CA LEU A 402 4.27 -8.56 -9.16
C LEU A 402 3.92 -9.73 -8.23
N LEU A 403 4.94 -10.55 -7.95
CA LEU A 403 4.90 -11.62 -6.97
C LEU A 403 6.11 -11.49 -6.02
N PRO A 404 5.90 -11.26 -4.72
CA PRO A 404 6.99 -11.26 -3.74
C PRO A 404 7.58 -12.66 -3.58
N ARG A 405 8.91 -12.76 -3.56
CA ARG A 405 9.63 -14.03 -3.39
C ARG A 405 10.61 -13.96 -2.23
N ILE A 406 10.70 -15.06 -1.50
CA ILE A 406 11.76 -15.34 -0.54
C ILE A 406 12.92 -15.93 -1.35
N PRO A 407 14.11 -15.30 -1.38
CA PRO A 407 15.25 -15.87 -2.09
C PRO A 407 15.56 -17.26 -1.57
N GLU A 408 15.84 -18.19 -2.47
CA GLU A 408 16.34 -19.50 -2.10
C GLU A 408 17.81 -19.35 -1.67
N THR A 409 18.12 -19.68 -0.42
CA THR A 409 19.51 -19.86 0.02
C THR A 409 19.97 -21.26 -0.39
N GLU A 410 21.22 -21.41 -0.84
CA GLU A 410 21.80 -22.66 -1.37
C GLU A 410 21.65 -23.89 -0.43
N ASP A 411 21.38 -23.68 0.87
CA ASP A 411 21.16 -24.73 1.87
C ASP A 411 19.71 -25.26 2.00
N ASP A 412 18.71 -24.70 1.31
CA ASP A 412 17.28 -25.04 1.52
C ASP A 412 16.74 -26.12 0.55
N SER A 413 17.65 -26.95 0.01
CA SER A 413 17.29 -28.08 -0.86
C SER A 413 16.72 -29.27 -0.06
N GLY A 414 15.55 -29.08 0.56
CA GLY A 414 14.78 -30.22 1.08
C GLY A 414 13.84 -29.99 2.26
N HIS A 415 13.52 -28.76 2.66
CA HIS A 415 12.50 -28.51 3.68
C HIS A 415 11.33 -27.70 3.12
N ASP A 416 10.12 -28.03 3.58
CA ASP A 416 8.88 -27.29 3.31
C ASP A 416 9.16 -25.79 3.35
N ARG A 417 8.86 -25.08 2.24
CA ARG A 417 8.93 -23.62 2.14
C ARG A 417 8.36 -23.05 3.43
N SER A 418 9.22 -22.48 4.27
CA SER A 418 8.80 -22.09 5.62
C SER A 418 7.65 -21.10 5.46
N PRO A 419 6.44 -21.41 5.95
CA PRO A 419 5.31 -20.50 5.78
C PRO A 419 5.68 -19.15 6.38
N LEU A 420 5.14 -18.07 5.82
CA LEU A 420 5.13 -16.78 6.52
C LEU A 420 4.51 -17.07 7.90
N LEU A 421 5.34 -17.02 8.95
CA LEU A 421 5.05 -17.60 10.27
C LEU A 421 3.93 -16.83 10.99
N CYS A 422 3.48 -15.73 10.38
CA CYS A 422 2.52 -14.79 10.91
C CYS A 422 1.10 -14.97 10.37
N LEU A 423 0.85 -16.01 9.55
CA LEU A 423 -0.44 -16.26 8.90
C LEU A 423 -1.08 -17.58 9.36
#